data_AF-A0AAI9DB57-F1
#
_entry.id   AF-A0AAI9DB57-F1
#
_cell.length_a   1.000
_cell.length_b   1.000
_cell.length_c   1.000
_cell.angle_alpha   90.00
_cell.angle_beta   90.00
_cell.angle_gamma   90.00
#
_symmetry.space_group_name_H-M   'P 1'
#
loop_
_entity.id
_entity.type
_entity.pdbx_description
1 polymer ?
#
loop_
_entity_poly.entity_id
_entity_poly.type
_entity_poly.pdbx_seq_one_letter_code
_entity_poly.pdbx_strand_id
1 'polypeptide(L)'
;MDTSFNDAIGEYAKAVQNKQPNFSKVITDQQHEIIKAENDARGKLTTFFVRGFFLSLLGGFFCVLLYNYCAINWIESLHAKGLSDEASKITLLELDKVLSIIITALGTSLGFIIGYYFKEKKG
;
A
#
# COMPACT_ATOMS: atom_id res chain seq x y z
N MET A 1 -6.04 47.99 -51.93
CA MET A 1 -6.55 47.35 -50.70
C MET A 1 -5.91 45.97 -50.66
N ASP A 2 -5.10 45.74 -49.64
CA ASP A 2 -3.83 45.01 -49.74
C ASP A 2 -3.96 43.48 -49.69
N THR A 3 -3.75 42.84 -50.85
CA THR A 3 -3.62 41.37 -50.99
C THR A 3 -2.49 40.82 -50.12
N SER A 4 -1.38 41.56 -49.97
CA SER A 4 -0.25 41.18 -49.14
C SER A 4 -0.58 41.11 -47.64
N PHE A 5 -1.55 41.88 -47.16
CA PHE A 5 -1.93 41.87 -45.74
C PHE A 5 -2.85 40.68 -45.42
N ASN A 6 -3.78 40.37 -46.31
CA ASN A 6 -4.67 39.20 -46.17
C ASN A 6 -3.91 37.87 -46.29
N ASP A 7 -2.91 37.79 -47.17
CA ASP A 7 -2.07 36.60 -47.28
C ASP A 7 -1.22 36.37 -46.02
N ALA A 8 -0.66 37.44 -45.44
CA ALA A 8 0.05 37.36 -44.17
C ALA A 8 -0.86 36.89 -43.02
N ILE A 9 -2.08 37.43 -42.90
CA ILE A 9 -3.06 36.98 -41.89
C ILE A 9 -3.42 35.50 -42.09
N GLY A 10 -3.59 35.06 -43.34
CA GLY A 10 -3.86 33.65 -43.66
C GLY A 10 -2.70 32.71 -43.29
N GLU A 11 -1.46 33.16 -43.45
CA GLU A 11 -0.26 32.39 -43.10
C GLU A 11 -0.07 32.31 -41.58
N TYR A 12 -0.27 33.42 -40.85
CA TYR A 12 -0.27 33.44 -39.38
C TYR A 12 -1.40 32.55 -38.80
N ALA A 13 -2.60 32.57 -39.38
CA ALA A 13 -3.71 31.73 -38.94
C ALA A 13 -3.41 30.23 -39.11
N LYS A 14 -2.81 29.83 -40.24
CA LYS A 14 -2.37 28.44 -40.47
C LYS A 14 -1.26 28.01 -39.53
N ALA A 15 -0.30 28.88 -39.21
CA ALA A 15 0.77 28.58 -38.27
C ALA A 15 0.27 28.39 -36.83
N VAL A 16 -0.75 29.16 -36.40
CA VAL A 16 -1.40 29.02 -35.09
C VAL A 16 -2.24 27.74 -35.03
N GLN A 17 -2.98 27.41 -36.10
CA GLN A 17 -3.80 26.21 -36.17
C GLN A 17 -2.99 24.91 -36.21
N ASN A 18 -1.76 24.93 -36.74
CA ASN A 18 -0.87 23.76 -36.79
C ASN A 18 -0.13 23.50 -35.45
N LYS A 19 0.00 24.51 -34.58
CA LYS A 19 0.64 24.35 -33.26
C LYS A 19 -0.31 23.79 -32.17
N GLN A 20 -1.61 24.08 -32.23
CA GLN A 20 -2.60 23.55 -31.28
C GLN A 20 -2.82 22.03 -31.28
N PRO A 21 -2.87 21.30 -32.43
CA PRO A 21 -3.12 19.86 -32.43
C PRO A 21 -1.99 19.05 -31.77
N ASN A 22 -0.77 19.61 -31.70
CA ASN A 22 0.34 18.99 -30.99
C ASN A 22 0.22 19.14 -29.47
N PHE A 23 -0.32 20.25 -28.95
CA PHE A 23 -0.42 20.47 -27.52
C PHE A 23 -1.44 19.52 -26.86
N SER A 24 -2.64 19.37 -27.45
CA SER A 24 -3.64 18.43 -26.91
C SER A 24 -3.17 16.97 -26.96
N LYS A 25 -2.44 16.56 -28.01
CA LYS A 25 -1.86 15.21 -28.07
C LYS A 25 -0.81 15.01 -26.98
N VAL A 26 0.13 15.95 -26.81
CA VAL A 26 1.14 15.90 -25.75
C VAL A 26 0.50 15.84 -24.35
N ILE A 27 -0.55 16.63 -24.10
CA ILE A 27 -1.30 16.58 -22.83
C ILE A 27 -1.94 15.20 -22.63
N THR A 28 -2.58 14.64 -23.66
CA THR A 28 -3.28 13.34 -23.57
C THR A 28 -2.29 12.19 -23.38
N ASP A 29 -1.15 12.21 -24.07
CA ASP A 29 -0.09 11.21 -23.97
C ASP A 29 0.57 11.26 -22.58
N GLN A 30 0.86 12.47 -22.05
CA GLN A 30 1.35 12.63 -20.68
C GLN A 30 0.33 12.16 -19.65
N GLN A 31 -0.96 12.43 -19.85
CA GLN A 31 -2.02 11.97 -18.96
C GLN A 31 -2.11 10.43 -18.95
N HIS A 32 -1.95 9.80 -20.11
CA HIS A 32 -1.94 8.34 -20.23
C HIS A 32 -0.72 7.71 -19.57
N GLU A 33 0.46 8.33 -19.64
CA GLU A 33 1.64 7.87 -18.91
C GLU A 33 1.50 8.00 -17.40
N ILE A 34 0.92 9.11 -16.91
CA ILE A 34 0.65 9.32 -15.48
C ILE A 34 -0.33 8.27 -14.96
N ILE A 35 -1.44 8.02 -15.66
CA ILE A 35 -2.43 6.99 -15.29
C ILE A 35 -1.80 5.59 -15.27
N LYS A 36 -0.94 5.28 -16.24
CA LYS A 36 -0.23 4.00 -16.29
C LYS A 36 0.74 3.84 -15.13
N ALA A 37 1.52 4.88 -14.81
CA ALA A 37 2.45 4.87 -13.70
C ALA A 37 1.73 4.76 -12.34
N GLU A 38 0.59 5.44 -12.18
CA GLU A 38 -0.26 5.33 -11.01
C GLU A 38 -0.78 3.90 -10.82
N ASN A 39 -1.23 3.28 -11.90
CA ASN A 39 -1.72 1.90 -11.88
C ASN A 39 -0.64 0.87 -11.53
N ASP A 40 0.56 1.03 -12.09
CA ASP A 40 1.70 0.16 -11.77
C ASP A 40 2.17 0.33 -10.31
N ALA A 41 2.21 1.58 -9.81
CA ALA A 41 2.58 1.87 -8.43
C ALA A 41 1.56 1.27 -7.45
N ARG A 42 0.25 1.41 -7.75
CA ARG A 42 -0.84 0.88 -6.93
C ARG A 42 -0.83 -0.65 -6.90
N GLY A 43 -0.65 -1.30 -8.05
CA GLY A 43 -0.53 -2.76 -8.13
C GLY A 43 0.61 -3.30 -7.27
N LYS A 44 1.79 -2.68 -7.36
CA LYS A 44 2.96 -3.03 -6.54
C LYS A 44 2.70 -2.82 -5.05
N LEU A 45 2.07 -1.70 -4.67
CA LEU A 45 1.75 -1.38 -3.28
C LEU A 45 0.81 -2.43 -2.67
N THR A 46 -0.24 -2.81 -3.40
CA THR A 46 -1.20 -3.84 -2.98
C THR A 46 -0.53 -5.19 -2.81
N THR A 47 0.28 -5.63 -3.78
CA THR A 47 0.99 -6.91 -3.68
C THR A 47 1.95 -6.94 -2.49
N PHE A 48 2.70 -5.86 -2.26
CA PHE A 48 3.62 -5.76 -1.13
C PHE A 48 2.86 -5.79 0.20
N PHE A 49 1.74 -5.07 0.30
CA PHE A 49 0.94 -5.01 1.52
C PHE A 49 0.28 -6.35 1.85
N VAL A 50 -0.34 -7.02 0.87
CA VAL A 50 -0.93 -8.35 1.05
C VAL A 50 0.14 -9.36 1.47
N ARG A 51 1.30 -9.34 0.81
CA ARG A 51 2.43 -10.21 1.18
C ARG A 51 2.93 -9.92 2.60
N GLY A 52 3.04 -8.64 2.98
CA GLY A 52 3.40 -8.23 4.33
C GLY A 52 2.37 -8.67 5.38
N PHE A 53 1.07 -8.59 5.06
CA PHE A 53 0.01 -9.05 5.94
C PHE A 53 0.11 -10.55 6.24
N PHE A 54 0.28 -11.39 5.21
CA PHE A 54 0.48 -12.83 5.41
C PHE A 54 1.78 -13.15 6.16
N LEU A 55 2.86 -12.39 5.89
CA LEU A 55 4.11 -12.51 6.63
C LEU A 55 3.92 -12.15 8.12
N SER A 56 3.12 -11.13 8.42
CA SER A 56 2.79 -10.73 9.80
C SER A 56 1.93 -11.76 10.52
N LEU A 57 1.02 -12.46 9.81
CA LEU A 57 0.26 -13.57 10.41
C LEU A 57 1.18 -14.73 10.81
N LEU A 58 2.07 -15.13 9.89
CA LEU A 58 3.09 -16.14 10.17
C LEU A 58 4.03 -15.68 11.29
N GLY A 59 4.50 -14.43 11.23
CA GLY A 59 5.34 -13.82 12.26
C GLY A 59 4.67 -13.80 13.63
N GLY A 60 3.36 -13.51 13.68
CA GLY A 60 2.57 -13.58 14.91
C GLY A 60 2.55 -14.99 15.51
N PHE A 61 2.37 -16.01 14.67
CA PHE A 61 2.44 -17.41 15.11
C PHE A 61 3.82 -17.77 15.70
N PHE A 62 4.90 -17.46 14.99
CA PHE A 62 6.26 -17.71 15.48
C PHE A 62 6.59 -16.89 16.74
N CYS A 63 6.12 -15.65 16.82
CA CYS A 63 6.31 -14.78 17.98
C CYS A 63 5.67 -15.38 19.23
N VAL A 64 4.42 -15.87 19.12
CA VAL A 64 3.71 -16.53 20.24
C VAL A 64 4.46 -17.79 20.71
N LEU A 65 4.93 -18.62 19.77
CA LEU A 65 5.70 -19.82 20.12
C LEU A 65 7.01 -19.48 20.85
N LEU A 66 7.79 -18.55 20.31
CA LEU A 66 9.06 -18.12 20.92
C LEU A 66 8.85 -17.48 22.28
N TYR A 67 7.85 -16.58 22.40
CA TYR A 67 7.52 -15.94 23.66
C TYR A 67 7.11 -16.97 24.70
N ASN A 68 6.18 -17.88 24.37
CA ASN A 68 5.70 -18.88 25.32
C ASN A 68 6.81 -19.84 25.74
N TYR A 69 7.71 -20.22 24.82
CA TYR A 69 8.89 -21.02 25.16
C TYR A 69 9.80 -20.31 26.18
N CYS A 70 10.12 -19.03 25.93
CA CYS A 70 10.90 -18.22 26.86
C CYS A 70 10.18 -18.01 28.21
N ALA A 71 8.88 -17.77 28.17
CA ALA A 71 8.05 -17.56 29.37
C ALA A 71 8.06 -18.79 30.27
N ILE A 72 7.92 -20.00 29.71
CA ILE A 72 8.00 -21.26 30.46
C ILE A 72 9.38 -21.42 31.11
N ASN A 73 10.46 -21.24 30.35
CA ASN A 73 11.83 -21.33 30.89
C ASN A 73 12.07 -20.32 32.03
N TRP A 74 11.49 -19.11 31.93
CA TRP A 74 11.53 -18.13 33.00
C TRP A 74 10.71 -18.56 34.22
N ILE A 75 9.48 -19.04 34.03
CA ILE A 75 8.63 -19.55 35.11
C ILE A 75 9.36 -20.66 35.89
N GLU A 76 9.96 -21.62 35.20
CA GLU A 76 10.75 -22.70 35.82
C GLU A 76 11.95 -22.15 36.61
N SER A 77 12.66 -21.18 36.05
CA SER A 77 13.82 -20.55 36.70
C SER A 77 13.45 -19.74 37.95
N LEU A 78 12.28 -19.08 37.96
CA LEU A 78 11.77 -18.35 39.12
C LEU A 78 11.26 -19.30 40.20
N HIS A 79 10.59 -20.39 39.79
CA HIS A 79 10.12 -21.42 40.71
C HIS A 79 11.30 -22.12 41.41
N ALA A 80 12.39 -22.41 40.67
CA ALA A 80 13.63 -22.96 41.23
C ALA A 80 14.31 -22.03 42.25
N LYS A 81 14.04 -20.72 42.20
CA LYS A 81 14.58 -19.73 43.14
C LYS A 81 13.65 -19.45 44.32
N GLY A 82 12.48 -20.09 44.39
CA GLY A 82 11.48 -19.89 45.44
C GLY A 82 10.64 -18.61 45.28
N LEU A 83 10.68 -17.96 44.11
CA LEU A 83 9.87 -16.76 43.80
C LEU A 83 8.58 -17.15 43.04
N SER A 84 7.76 -17.99 43.65
CA SER A 84 6.53 -18.50 43.03
C SER A 84 5.48 -17.42 42.78
N ASP A 85 5.41 -16.39 43.64
CA ASP A 85 4.51 -15.25 43.45
C ASP A 85 4.85 -14.46 42.18
N GLU A 86 6.14 -14.32 41.86
CA GLU A 86 6.59 -13.58 40.69
C GLU A 86 6.48 -14.39 39.41
N ALA A 87 6.59 -15.72 39.50
CA ALA A 87 6.30 -16.61 38.39
C ALA A 87 4.83 -16.56 37.97
N SER A 88 3.91 -16.40 38.92
CA SER A 88 2.45 -16.33 38.65
C SER A 88 2.03 -15.09 37.84
N LYS A 89 2.87 -14.05 37.83
CA LYS A 89 2.63 -12.82 37.06
C LYS A 89 2.96 -12.98 35.57
N ILE A 90 3.72 -14.01 35.19
CA ILE A 90 4.09 -14.26 33.80
C ILE A 90 2.90 -14.90 33.09
N THR A 91 2.23 -14.14 32.24
CA THR A 91 1.07 -14.60 31.47
C THR A 91 1.51 -15.14 30.12
N LEU A 92 1.01 -16.32 29.74
CA LEU A 92 1.25 -16.88 28.42
C LEU A 92 0.48 -16.09 27.37
N LEU A 93 1.09 -15.92 26.19
CA LEU A 93 0.47 -15.26 25.06
C LEU A 93 -0.45 -16.24 24.34
N GLU A 94 -1.71 -15.84 24.18
CA GLU A 94 -2.68 -16.56 23.38
C GLU A 94 -2.58 -16.15 21.91
N LEU A 95 -2.50 -17.15 21.02
CA LEU A 95 -2.43 -16.92 19.58
C LEU A 95 -3.62 -16.11 19.07
N ASP A 96 -4.84 -16.42 19.55
CA ASP A 96 -6.07 -15.74 19.14
C ASP A 96 -6.01 -14.23 19.41
N LYS A 97 -5.52 -13.82 20.60
CA LYS A 97 -5.40 -12.40 20.96
C LYS A 97 -4.42 -11.67 20.05
N VAL A 98 -3.27 -12.29 19.77
CA VAL A 98 -2.24 -11.71 18.90
C VAL A 98 -2.74 -11.58 17.47
N LEU A 99 -3.38 -12.62 16.93
CA LEU A 99 -3.97 -12.58 15.59
C LEU A 99 -5.10 -11.54 15.51
N SER A 100 -5.96 -11.48 16.52
CA SER A 100 -7.05 -10.49 16.60
C SER A 100 -6.53 -9.06 16.57
N ILE A 101 -5.44 -8.76 17.29
CA ILE A 101 -4.79 -7.45 17.26
C ILE A 101 -4.22 -7.15 15.87
N ILE A 102 -3.53 -8.11 15.24
CA ILE A 102 -2.95 -7.94 13.90
C ILE A 102 -4.05 -7.67 12.87
N ILE A 103 -5.13 -8.44 12.90
CA ILE A 103 -6.26 -8.30 11.97
C ILE A 103 -6.99 -6.98 12.22
N THR A 104 -7.18 -6.57 13.47
CA THR A 104 -7.85 -5.30 13.79
C THR A 104 -7.01 -4.10 13.36
N ALA A 105 -5.70 -4.13 13.60
CA ALA A 105 -4.80 -3.05 13.24
C ALA A 105 -4.61 -2.91 11.72
N LEU A 106 -4.59 -4.03 10.98
CA LEU A 106 -4.34 -4.04 9.54
C LEU A 106 -5.61 -4.18 8.70
N GLY A 107 -6.76 -4.51 9.29
CA GLY A 107 -7.99 -4.79 8.56
C GLY A 107 -8.53 -3.57 7.83
N THR A 108 -8.49 -2.40 8.47
CA THR A 108 -8.94 -1.14 7.86
C THR A 108 -8.06 -0.76 6.67
N SER A 109 -6.73 -0.78 6.83
CA SER A 109 -5.79 -0.46 5.75
C SER A 109 -5.85 -1.47 4.61
N LEU A 110 -6.02 -2.76 4.91
CA LEU A 110 -6.22 -3.81 3.92
C LEU A 110 -7.52 -3.58 3.12
N GLY A 111 -8.61 -3.22 3.80
CA GLY A 111 -9.89 -2.88 3.19
C GLY A 111 -9.78 -1.68 2.24
N PHE A 112 -9.05 -0.63 2.65
CA PHE A 112 -8.76 0.51 1.78
C PHE A 112 -7.97 0.10 0.54
N ILE A 113 -6.85 -0.60 0.70
CA ILE A 113 -5.95 -0.99 -0.39
C ILE A 113 -6.68 -1.90 -1.40
N ILE A 114 -7.45 -2.87 -0.92
CA ILE A 114 -8.26 -3.76 -1.76
C ILE A 114 -9.37 -2.97 -2.48
N GLY A 115 -10.05 -2.07 -1.77
CA GLY A 115 -11.08 -1.21 -2.35
C GLY A 115 -10.54 -0.32 -3.48
N TYR A 116 -9.36 0.30 -3.27
CA TYR A 116 -8.67 1.08 -4.29
C TYR A 116 -8.20 0.24 -5.49
N TYR A 117 -7.79 -1.01 -5.26
CA TYR A 117 -7.40 -1.92 -6.34
C TYR A 117 -8.58 -2.34 -7.24
N PHE A 118 -9.76 -2.62 -6.66
CA PHE A 118 -10.93 -3.08 -7.43
C PHE A 118 -11.75 -1.97 -8.08
N LYS A 119 -11.65 -0.72 -7.61
CA LYS A 119 -12.40 0.42 -8.15
C LYS A 119 -12.15 0.66 -9.64
N GLU A 120 -10.97 0.31 -10.16
CA GLU A 120 -10.63 0.54 -11.58
C GLU A 120 -10.81 -0.65 -12.51
N LYS A 121 -10.93 -1.88 -12.00
CA LYS A 121 -11.22 -3.04 -12.90
C LYS A 121 -12.64 -3.02 -13.50
N LYS A 122 -13.49 -2.09 -13.05
CA LYS A 122 -14.84 -1.87 -13.57
C LYS A 122 -14.95 -0.65 -14.50
N GLY A 123 -13.83 0.00 -14.83
CA GLY A 123 -13.75 1.07 -15.84
C GLY A 123 -13.34 0.51 -17.19
#